data_AF-A0A2R8ABI1-F1
#
_entry.id   AF-A0A2R8ABI1-F1
#
_cell.length_a   1.000
_cell.length_b   1.000
_cell.length_c   1.000
_cell.angle_alpha   90.00
_cell.angle_beta   90.00
_cell.angle_gamma   90.00
#
_symmetry.space_group_name_H-M   'P 1'
#
loop_
_entity.id
_entity.type
_entity.pdbx_description
1 polymer ?
#
loop_
_entity_poly.entity_id
_entity_poly.type
_entity_poly.pdbx_seq_one_letter_code
_entity_poly.pdbx_strand_id
1 'polypeptide(L)'
;MTEQPRTPYLGQYVLILIAATAGIFVLRLGAASLFDVELGAGGLALLPPLLGAIFCGRKWAMERGSVPQANVAWRWAIVAGIAFLALQILLTPLVLINMGGALDGSAATVLVLGLALFTAIAIFVNRFFLVMGARGVLKNPGK
;
A
#
# COMPACT_ATOMS: atom_id res chain seq x y z
N MET A 1 -25.40 19.43 -9.15
CA MET A 1 -24.40 18.44 -9.60
C MET A 1 -23.51 18.14 -8.42
N THR A 2 -23.73 17.04 -7.71
CA THR A 2 -22.90 16.64 -6.56
C THR A 2 -21.51 16.30 -7.08
N GLU A 3 -20.51 17.12 -6.75
CA GLU A 3 -19.10 16.87 -7.08
C GLU A 3 -18.71 15.49 -6.57
N GLN A 4 -18.49 14.54 -7.48
CA GLN A 4 -17.93 13.27 -7.07
C GLN A 4 -16.52 13.53 -6.52
N PRO A 5 -16.20 13.07 -5.29
CA PRO A 5 -14.89 13.31 -4.71
C PRO A 5 -13.80 12.77 -5.64
N ARG A 6 -12.76 13.58 -5.87
CA ARG A 6 -11.68 13.29 -6.84
C ARG A 6 -10.93 11.99 -6.54
N THR A 7 -10.90 11.55 -5.28
CA THR A 7 -10.25 10.32 -4.79
C THR A 7 -11.11 9.65 -3.70
N PRO A 8 -12.16 8.92 -4.08
CA PRO A 8 -13.04 8.30 -3.09
C PRO A 8 -12.28 7.21 -2.31
N TYR A 9 -12.66 7.03 -1.04
CA TYR A 9 -12.13 5.99 -0.12
C TYR A 9 -10.65 6.11 0.24
N LEU A 10 -9.96 7.20 -0.10
CA LEU A 10 -8.55 7.40 0.24
C LEU A 10 -8.29 7.34 1.75
N GLY A 11 -9.18 7.94 2.57
CA GLY A 11 -9.06 7.85 4.03
C GLY A 11 -9.11 6.41 4.56
N GLN A 12 -10.01 5.59 4.00
CA GLN A 12 -10.09 4.17 4.35
C GLN A 12 -8.85 3.40 3.88
N TYR A 13 -8.34 3.71 2.70
CA TYR A 13 -7.07 3.16 2.22
C TYR A 13 -5.93 3.46 3.19
N VAL A 14 -5.78 4.72 3.63
CA VAL A 14 -4.73 5.12 4.58
C VAL A 14 -4.87 4.39 5.91
N LEU A 15 -6.09 4.23 6.44
CA LEU A 15 -6.32 3.46 7.66
C LEU A 15 -5.91 1.99 7.52
N ILE A 16 -6.30 1.35 6.42
CA ILE A 16 -5.91 -0.05 6.14
C ILE A 16 -4.40 -0.15 5.96
N LEU A 17 -3.79 0.83 5.29
CA LEU A 17 -2.36 0.88 5.07
C LEU A 17 -1.59 0.93 6.39
N ILE A 18 -1.99 1.80 7.32
CA ILE A 18 -1.39 1.91 8.66
C ILE A 18 -1.62 0.61 9.43
N ALA A 19 -2.85 0.10 9.47
CA ALA A 19 -3.20 -1.11 10.21
C ALA A 19 -2.44 -2.36 9.71
N ALA A 20 -2.36 -2.54 8.39
CA ALA A 20 -1.64 -3.65 7.77
C ALA A 20 -0.12 -3.52 8.00
N THR A 21 0.43 -2.30 7.92
CA THR A 21 1.85 -2.07 8.20
C THR A 21 2.19 -2.39 9.66
N ALA A 22 1.36 -1.93 10.60
CA ALA A 22 1.51 -2.26 12.03
C ALA A 22 1.38 -3.78 12.28
N GLY A 23 0.41 -4.45 11.63
CA GLY A 23 0.24 -5.89 11.72
C GLY A 23 1.46 -6.67 11.22
N ILE A 24 2.06 -6.27 10.11
CA ILE A 24 3.27 -6.89 9.57
C ILE A 24 4.46 -6.67 10.50
N PHE A 25 4.58 -5.47 11.09
CA PHE A 25 5.63 -5.18 12.05
C PHE A 25 5.54 -6.11 13.28
N VAL A 26 4.36 -6.24 13.87
CA VAL A 26 4.10 -7.15 15.00
C VAL A 26 4.39 -8.60 14.60
N LEU A 27 3.95 -9.02 13.40
CA LEU A 27 4.15 -10.38 12.91
C LEU A 27 5.64 -10.69 12.68
N ARG A 28 6.44 -9.74 12.19
CA ARG A 28 7.89 -9.90 12.06
C ARG A 28 8.57 -10.03 13.42
N LEU A 29 8.19 -9.20 14.40
CA LEU A 29 8.73 -9.30 15.75
C LEU A 29 8.38 -10.62 16.42
N GLY A 30 7.15 -11.10 16.26
CA GLY A 30 6.71 -12.39 16.78
C GLY A 30 7.40 -13.57 16.09
N ALA A 31 7.57 -13.52 14.77
CA ALA A 31 8.25 -14.57 14.02
C ALA A 31 9.73 -14.71 14.44
N ALA A 32 10.41 -13.57 14.61
CA ALA A 32 11.80 -13.55 15.07
C ALA A 32 11.92 -14.05 16.52
N SER A 33 11.02 -13.64 17.43
CA SER A 33 11.14 -14.00 18.85
C SER A 33 10.69 -15.42 19.19
N LEU A 34 9.71 -15.97 18.46
CA LEU A 34 9.14 -17.28 18.77
C LEU A 34 9.70 -18.42 17.92
N PHE A 35 10.10 -18.13 16.67
CA PHE A 35 10.47 -19.16 15.70
C PHE A 35 11.90 -19.02 15.16
N ASP A 36 12.62 -17.95 15.54
CA ASP A 36 13.94 -17.61 14.99
C ASP A 36 13.93 -17.53 13.45
N VAL A 37 12.78 -17.12 12.87
CA VAL A 37 12.60 -16.99 11.43
C VAL A 37 12.61 -15.53 11.03
N GLU A 38 13.58 -15.16 10.21
CA GLU A 38 13.61 -13.85 9.55
C GLU A 38 12.70 -13.84 8.32
N LEU A 39 11.50 -13.29 8.47
CA LEU A 39 10.62 -13.07 7.33
C LEU A 39 11.19 -11.96 6.43
N GLY A 40 11.42 -12.25 5.15
CA GLY A 40 11.97 -11.29 4.19
C GLY A 40 11.17 -9.98 4.09
N ALA A 41 11.86 -8.83 4.14
CA ALA A 41 11.23 -7.51 4.24
C ALA A 41 10.49 -7.08 2.96
N GLY A 42 11.07 -7.38 1.80
CA GLY A 42 10.65 -6.79 0.53
C GLY A 42 9.26 -7.23 0.07
N GLY A 43 8.95 -8.53 0.13
CA GLY A 43 7.66 -9.07 -0.30
C GLY A 43 6.52 -8.68 0.64
N LEU A 44 6.77 -8.69 1.95
CA LEU A 44 5.78 -8.30 2.95
C LEU A 44 5.44 -6.81 2.87
N ALA A 45 6.39 -5.95 2.52
CA ALA A 45 6.16 -4.51 2.42
C ALA A 45 5.16 -4.10 1.34
N LEU A 46 4.82 -4.98 0.37
CA LEU A 46 3.78 -4.75 -0.63
C LEU A 46 2.38 -5.19 -0.17
N LEU A 47 2.26 -5.93 0.92
CA LEU A 47 0.95 -6.36 1.43
C LEU A 47 0.06 -5.20 1.87
N PRO A 48 0.55 -4.15 2.57
CA PRO A 48 -0.30 -3.03 2.96
C PRO A 48 -1.00 -2.32 1.78
N PRO A 49 -0.30 -1.87 0.72
CA PRO A 49 -0.97 -1.23 -0.42
C PRO A 49 -1.90 -2.20 -1.14
N LEU A 50 -1.51 -3.48 -1.28
CA LEU A 50 -2.36 -4.52 -1.86
C LEU A 50 -3.68 -4.67 -1.11
N LEU A 51 -3.64 -4.86 0.21
CA LEU A 51 -4.84 -5.03 1.03
C LEU A 51 -5.72 -3.79 0.97
N GLY A 52 -5.14 -2.60 1.13
CA GLY A 52 -5.86 -1.34 1.00
C GLY A 52 -6.59 -1.22 -0.34
N ALA A 53 -5.91 -1.51 -1.44
CA ALA A 53 -6.46 -1.43 -2.78
C ALA A 53 -7.61 -2.42 -3.01
N ILE A 54 -7.47 -3.69 -2.57
CA ILE A 54 -8.55 -4.69 -2.69
C ILE A 54 -9.79 -4.22 -1.93
N PHE A 55 -9.66 -3.79 -0.67
CA PHE A 55 -10.79 -3.37 0.15
C PHE A 55 -11.50 -2.15 -0.44
N CYS A 56 -10.76 -1.14 -0.89
CA CYS A 56 -11.32 0.01 -1.57
C CYS A 56 -12.01 -0.38 -2.89
N GLY A 57 -11.44 -1.34 -3.64
CA GLY A 57 -12.03 -1.86 -4.87
C GLY A 57 -13.36 -2.57 -4.62
N ARG A 58 -13.41 -3.44 -3.60
CA ARG A 58 -14.65 -4.10 -3.18
C ARG A 58 -15.72 -3.08 -2.80
N LYS A 59 -15.37 -2.10 -1.97
CA LYS A 59 -16.29 -1.04 -1.55
C LYS A 59 -16.81 -0.22 -2.71
N TRP A 60 -15.94 0.12 -3.67
CA TRP A 60 -16.33 0.80 -4.90
C TRP A 60 -17.42 0.03 -5.64
N ALA A 61 -17.21 -1.27 -5.87
CA ALA A 61 -18.17 -2.11 -6.56
C ALA A 61 -19.50 -2.23 -5.80
N MET A 62 -19.46 -2.35 -4.47
CA MET A 62 -20.66 -2.42 -3.63
C MET A 62 -21.48 -1.14 -3.67
N GLU A 63 -20.84 0.03 -3.62
CA GLU A 63 -21.56 1.31 -3.61
C GLU A 63 -21.97 1.80 -5.00
N ARG A 64 -21.20 1.48 -6.04
CA ARG A 64 -21.37 2.05 -7.39
C ARG A 64 -21.77 1.03 -8.46
N GLY A 65 -21.87 -0.25 -8.11
CA GLY A 65 -22.25 -1.33 -9.03
C GLY A 65 -21.34 -1.47 -10.27
N SER A 66 -20.12 -0.94 -10.22
CA SER A 66 -19.24 -0.81 -11.38
C SER A 66 -17.77 -0.85 -10.99
N VAL A 67 -16.91 -1.11 -11.98
CA VAL A 67 -15.45 -1.00 -11.83
C VAL A 67 -15.05 0.45 -12.08
N PRO A 68 -14.06 1.01 -11.35
CA PRO A 68 -13.54 2.34 -11.65
C PRO A 68 -13.04 2.43 -13.10
N GLN A 69 -13.40 3.51 -13.79
CA GLN A 69 -12.89 3.81 -15.13
C GLN A 69 -11.35 3.94 -15.10
N ALA A 70 -10.69 3.62 -16.21
CA ALA A 70 -9.23 3.53 -16.29
C ALA A 70 -8.51 4.79 -15.78
N ASN A 71 -8.95 5.98 -16.20
CA ASN A 71 -8.36 7.26 -15.78
C ASN A 71 -8.53 7.51 -14.28
N VAL A 72 -9.68 7.13 -13.72
CA VAL A 72 -9.98 7.29 -12.30
C VAL A 72 -9.16 6.33 -11.45
N ALA A 73 -9.02 5.07 -11.91
CA ALA A 73 -8.19 4.07 -11.25
C ALA A 73 -6.71 4.49 -11.23
N TRP A 74 -6.19 5.06 -12.32
CA TRP A 74 -4.82 5.58 -12.37
C TRP A 74 -4.60 6.75 -11.42
N ARG A 75 -5.48 7.76 -11.44
CA ARG A 75 -5.39 8.91 -10.53
C ARG A 75 -5.46 8.48 -9.07
N TRP A 76 -6.38 7.57 -8.75
CA TRP A 76 -6.50 7.01 -7.40
C TRP A 76 -5.23 6.28 -6.99
N ALA A 77 -4.69 5.42 -7.86
CA ALA A 77 -3.49 4.63 -7.58
C ALA A 77 -2.24 5.49 -7.38
N ILE A 78 -2.09 6.59 -8.12
CA ILE A 78 -1.00 7.56 -7.94
C ILE A 78 -1.11 8.20 -6.56
N VAL A 79 -2.30 8.69 -6.18
CA VAL A 79 -2.50 9.34 -4.87
C VAL A 79 -2.31 8.34 -3.72
N ALA A 80 -2.80 7.10 -3.88
CA ALA A 80 -2.56 6.01 -2.93
C ALA A 80 -1.07 5.63 -2.82
N GLY A 81 -0.34 5.66 -3.94
CA GLY A 81 1.11 5.45 -3.98
C GLY A 81 1.88 6.58 -3.30
N ILE A 82 1.46 7.83 -3.46
CA ILE A 82 2.03 8.98 -2.74
C ILE A 82 1.78 8.85 -1.24
N ALA A 83 0.58 8.44 -0.82
CA ALA A 83 0.28 8.19 0.59
C ALA A 83 1.16 7.05 1.15
N PHE A 84 1.41 6.02 0.36
CA PHE A 84 2.33 4.95 0.72
C PHE A 84 3.77 5.44 0.85
N LEU A 85 4.26 6.22 -0.11
CA LEU A 85 5.59 6.83 -0.05
C LEU A 85 5.73 7.72 1.19
N ALA A 86 4.72 8.54 1.50
CA ALA A 86 4.72 9.37 2.70
C ALA A 86 4.86 8.51 3.97
N LEU A 87 4.13 7.40 4.05
CA LEU A 87 4.28 6.46 5.17
C LEU A 87 5.68 5.84 5.22
N GLN A 88 6.25 5.43 4.07
CA GLN A 88 7.61 4.89 4.03
C GLN A 88 8.64 5.91 4.50
N ILE A 89 8.55 7.16 4.04
CA ILE A 89 9.44 8.25 4.49
C ILE A 89 9.37 8.44 6.01
N LEU A 90 8.17 8.37 6.60
CA LEU A 90 8.00 8.47 8.05
C LEU A 90 8.61 7.28 8.81
N LEU A 91 8.67 6.10 8.20
CA LEU A 91 9.25 4.89 8.79
C LEU A 91 10.76 4.77 8.55
N THR A 92 11.30 5.42 7.51
CA THR A 92 12.73 5.39 7.18
C THR A 92 13.64 5.72 8.37
N PRO A 93 13.39 6.76 9.20
CA PRO A 93 14.23 7.03 10.37
C PRO A 93 14.35 5.85 11.34
N LEU A 94 13.28 5.09 11.55
CA LEU A 94 13.31 3.90 12.42
C LEU A 94 14.21 2.82 11.85
N VAL A 95 14.21 2.65 10.52
CA VAL A 95 15.11 1.72 9.83
C VAL A 95 16.56 2.19 9.97
N LEU A 96 16.83 3.47 9.75
CA LEU A 96 18.18 4.02 9.82
C LEU A 96 18.79 3.97 11.22
N ILE A 97 17.98 4.16 12.27
CA ILE A 97 18.42 3.99 13.66
C ILE A 97 18.87 2.54 13.91
N ASN A 98 18.13 1.55 13.40
CA ASN A 98 18.51 0.14 13.52
C ASN A 98 19.77 -0.23 12.72
N MET A 99 20.13 0.53 11.69
CA MET A 99 21.32 0.29 10.87
C MET A 99 22.60 0.92 11.44
N GLY A 100 22.55 1.59 12.60
CA GLY A 100 23.76 2.02 13.31
C GLY A 100 24.36 3.37 12.89
N GLY A 101 23.65 4.22 12.16
CA GLY A 101 24.05 5.62 11.93
C GLY A 101 24.20 6.04 10.47
N ALA A 102 24.86 7.20 10.27
CA ALA A 102 24.77 8.03 9.06
C ALA A 102 24.99 7.28 7.74
N LEU A 103 24.07 7.49 6.80
CA LEU A 103 24.21 7.03 5.42
C LEU A 103 25.32 7.82 4.73
N ASP A 104 26.24 7.12 4.09
CA ASP A 104 27.09 7.74 3.08
C ASP A 104 26.26 8.15 1.84
N GLY A 105 26.84 8.99 0.97
CA GLY A 105 26.13 9.50 -0.21
C GLY A 105 25.67 8.41 -1.18
N SER A 106 26.42 7.31 -1.28
CA SER A 106 26.06 6.15 -2.11
C SER A 106 24.86 5.39 -1.55
N ALA A 107 24.86 5.10 -0.25
CA ALA A 107 23.79 4.41 0.46
C ALA A 107 22.50 5.22 0.44
N ALA A 108 22.59 6.55 0.63
CA ALA A 108 21.44 7.44 0.51
C ALA A 108 20.86 7.43 -0.91
N THR A 109 21.71 7.44 -1.94
CA THR A 109 21.28 7.36 -3.34
C THR A 109 20.55 6.05 -3.63
N VAL A 110 21.10 4.92 -3.19
CA VAL A 110 20.48 3.59 -3.33
C VAL A 110 19.13 3.53 -2.62
N LEU A 111 19.03 4.09 -1.41
CA LEU A 111 17.77 4.16 -0.66
C LEU A 111 16.70 4.98 -1.38
N VAL A 112 17.06 6.15 -1.91
CA VAL A 112 16.13 7.00 -2.66
C VAL A 112 15.65 6.31 -3.94
N LEU A 113 16.57 5.71 -4.71
CA LEU A 113 16.21 4.95 -5.91
C LEU A 113 15.34 3.74 -5.57
N GLY A 114 15.65 3.05 -4.49
CA GLY A 114 14.86 1.94 -3.96
C GLY A 114 13.45 2.38 -3.60
N LEU A 115 13.29 3.47 -2.85
CA LEU A 115 11.99 4.03 -2.48
C LEU A 115 11.19 4.49 -3.71
N ALA A 116 11.85 5.11 -4.69
CA ALA A 116 11.20 5.55 -5.92
C ALA A 116 10.67 4.36 -6.74
N LEU A 117 11.51 3.33 -6.95
CA LEU A 117 11.12 2.10 -7.62
C LEU A 117 10.00 1.38 -6.88
N PHE A 118 10.12 1.29 -5.55
CA PHE A 118 9.13 0.63 -4.72
C PHE A 118 7.78 1.35 -4.74
N THR A 119 7.80 2.68 -4.76
CA THR A 119 6.59 3.50 -4.94
C THR A 119 5.97 3.30 -6.31
N ALA A 120 6.76 3.23 -7.37
CA ALA A 120 6.26 2.94 -8.71
C ALA A 120 5.55 1.58 -8.73
N ILE A 121 6.16 0.54 -8.16
CA ILE A 121 5.55 -0.79 -8.02
C ILE A 121 4.25 -0.70 -7.21
N ALA A 122 4.24 0.01 -6.08
CA ALA A 122 3.05 0.19 -5.26
C ALA A 122 1.90 0.87 -6.03
N ILE A 123 2.18 1.82 -6.93
CA ILE A 123 1.17 2.44 -7.80
C ILE A 123 0.55 1.39 -8.72
N PHE A 124 1.36 0.55 -9.38
CA PHE A 124 0.85 -0.53 -10.23
C PHE A 124 0.01 -1.55 -9.45
N VAL A 125 0.50 -1.96 -8.27
CA VAL A 125 -0.21 -2.84 -7.33
C VAL A 125 -1.56 -2.24 -6.97
N ASN A 126 -1.57 -0.98 -6.52
CA ASN A 126 -2.79 -0.27 -6.14
C ASN A 126 -3.82 -0.24 -7.27
N ARG A 127 -3.39 0.11 -8.49
CA ARG A 127 -4.29 0.12 -9.65
C ARG A 127 -4.88 -1.25 -9.93
N PHE A 128 -4.00 -2.26 -10.02
CA PHE A 128 -4.39 -3.61 -10.39
C PHE A 128 -5.37 -4.21 -9.37
N PHE A 129 -5.04 -4.11 -8.09
CA PHE A 129 -5.85 -4.68 -7.01
C PHE A 129 -7.12 -3.89 -6.71
N LEU A 130 -7.16 -2.57 -6.97
CA LEU A 130 -8.40 -1.80 -6.94
C LEU A 130 -9.40 -2.34 -7.97
N VAL A 131 -8.96 -2.54 -9.20
CA VAL A 131 -9.80 -3.08 -10.29
C VAL A 131 -10.17 -4.54 -10.02
N MET A 132 -9.22 -5.36 -9.56
CA MET A 132 -9.47 -6.76 -9.23
C MET A 132 -10.47 -6.89 -8.09
N GLY A 133 -10.32 -6.12 -7.01
CA GLY A 133 -11.24 -6.11 -5.88
C GLY A 133 -12.66 -5.75 -6.29
N ALA A 134 -12.81 -4.75 -7.17
CA ALA A 134 -14.11 -4.37 -7.72
C ALA A 134 -14.71 -5.48 -8.60
N ARG A 135 -13.92 -6.05 -9.53
CA ARG A 135 -14.35 -7.15 -10.38
C ARG A 135 -14.76 -8.39 -9.60
N GLY A 136 -14.05 -8.71 -8.51
CA GLY A 136 -14.33 -9.85 -7.65
C GLY A 136 -15.74 -9.80 -7.05
N VAL A 137 -16.16 -8.62 -6.58
CA VAL A 137 -17.52 -8.40 -6.04
C VAL A 137 -18.57 -8.49 -7.15
N LEU A 138 -18.34 -7.83 -8.28
CA LEU A 138 -19.32 -7.82 -9.38
C LEU A 138 -19.52 -9.21 -10.01
N LYS A 139 -18.48 -10.05 -10.02
CA LYS A 139 -18.56 -11.43 -10.50
C LYS A 139 -19.33 -12.33 -9.54
N ASN A 140 -19.26 -12.07 -8.23
CA ASN A 140 -19.89 -12.87 -7.19
C ASN A 140 -20.68 -11.99 -6.21
N PRO A 141 -21.82 -11.41 -6.61
CA PRO A 141 -22.64 -10.56 -5.76
C PRO A 141 -23.38 -11.44 -4.73
N GLY A 142 -22.73 -11.79 -3.63
CA GLY A 142 -23.34 -12.61 -2.57
C GLY A 142 -22.42 -13.50 -1.73
N LYS A 143 -21.10 -13.27 -1.76
CA LYS A 143 -20.14 -13.87 -0.81
C LYS A 143 -19.33 -12.79 -0.09
#